data_AF-A0AAX4HB01-F1
#
_entry.id   AF-A0AAX4HB01-F1
#
_cell.length_a   1.000
_cell.length_b   1.000
_cell.length_c   1.000
_cell.angle_alpha   90.00
_cell.angle_beta   90.00
_cell.angle_gamma   90.00
#
_symmetry.space_group_name_H-M   'P 1'
#
loop_
_entity.id
_entity.type
_entity.pdbx_description
1 polymer ?
#
loop_
_entity_poly.entity_id
_entity_poly.type
_entity_poly.pdbx_seq_one_letter_code
_entity_poly.pdbx_strand_id
1 'polypeptide(L)'
;MTTDVVETPPSLVPDAPPALPPRDEKPNIKPIYGMSTSLSTTFIFRQSEAYGMPRMSPQTSVYTTSPLDFDELVASLEEKDDYWLDVIGCYNDAFVRRNNIPDIEERILKGIPDSLRGAVYARVLQIKTSVDKGTYANLLKSASGAKTDDAEIPLDKVDEDAYELLRVFEFCIRESAPIAHQESRHRTYHFIAGLTPLLQKHSGLENHDVLSLLFRFAELYQRFPIDEFAYKGSRALEDVAKDQFLQIVTQGINIEELMKKFLAEFYVLLSDDAVKLKVLDFIVFEGFDSLIRLIVAQFVLQEREITAKNGTELAKYLLREGLFSSMDMQTLQEWIKIEFPLIVYENEYHLMNANAISSNDQELSNLKEVYDDLVTKKNEMIEKLSSLRKTHSEIQSQNDDFKDQLEKAEGERTKLTEMFSDLQERYSRLTMQENLQNTVKANEDISKSNSELELQINELEAAVEKKKAKLAKHAR
;
A
#
# COMPACT_ATOMS: atom_id res chain seq x y z
N MET A 1 15.73 -81.35 -42.24
CA MET A 1 15.96 -81.83 -40.87
C MET A 1 16.12 -80.60 -40.00
N THR A 2 15.25 -80.54 -39.00
CA THR A 2 15.03 -79.48 -38.01
C THR A 2 16.27 -79.20 -37.18
N THR A 3 16.59 -77.92 -36.98
CA THR A 3 17.33 -77.48 -35.78
C THR A 3 16.72 -76.19 -35.27
N ASP A 4 16.37 -76.26 -33.99
CA ASP A 4 15.52 -75.39 -33.21
C ASP A 4 16.00 -73.94 -33.12
N VAL A 5 15.01 -73.05 -33.14
CA VAL A 5 15.11 -71.66 -32.71
C VAL A 5 15.11 -71.66 -31.18
N VAL A 6 16.24 -71.29 -30.58
CA VAL A 6 16.29 -70.95 -29.15
C VAL A 6 16.03 -69.44 -29.04
N GLU A 7 14.78 -69.07 -28.80
CA GLU A 7 14.42 -67.71 -28.38
C GLU A 7 14.85 -67.50 -26.93
N THR A 8 15.92 -66.73 -26.72
CA THR A 8 16.19 -66.10 -25.43
C THR A 8 15.27 -64.88 -25.23
N PRO A 9 14.62 -64.73 -24.07
CA PRO A 9 13.67 -63.64 -23.83
C PRO A 9 14.38 -62.27 -23.79
N PRO A 10 13.69 -61.17 -24.17
CA PRO A 10 14.29 -59.85 -24.20
C PRO A 10 14.61 -59.37 -22.78
N SER A 11 15.87 -59.02 -22.54
CA SER A 11 16.31 -58.31 -21.34
C SER A 11 15.66 -56.92 -21.30
N LEU A 12 14.55 -56.80 -20.57
CA LEU A 12 13.88 -55.55 -20.25
C LEU A 12 14.56 -54.86 -19.06
N VAL A 13 15.77 -54.34 -19.25
CA VAL A 13 16.32 -53.25 -18.44
C VAL A 13 17.27 -52.44 -19.33
N PRO A 14 16.97 -51.17 -19.68
CA PRO A 14 17.96 -50.27 -20.24
C PRO A 14 18.96 -49.92 -19.14
N ASP A 15 20.20 -50.37 -19.28
CA ASP A 15 21.31 -49.87 -18.48
C ASP A 15 21.50 -48.37 -18.78
N ALA A 16 21.26 -47.57 -17.75
CA ALA A 16 21.39 -46.12 -17.66
C ALA A 16 20.37 -45.26 -18.46
N PRO A 17 19.89 -44.15 -17.86
CA PRO A 17 19.13 -43.15 -18.59
C PRO A 17 19.97 -42.60 -19.76
N PRO A 18 19.33 -42.21 -20.88
CA PRO A 18 20.05 -41.65 -22.02
C PRO A 18 20.92 -40.50 -21.55
N ALA A 19 22.18 -40.49 -21.98
CA ALA A 19 23.12 -39.42 -21.68
C ALA A 19 22.46 -38.10 -22.07
N LEU A 20 22.40 -37.16 -21.11
CA LEU A 20 21.98 -35.80 -21.39
C LEU A 20 22.79 -35.31 -22.59
N PRO A 21 22.17 -34.64 -23.58
CA PRO A 21 22.90 -34.08 -24.69
C PRO A 21 24.07 -33.25 -24.12
N PRO A 22 25.26 -33.27 -24.78
CA PRO A 22 26.35 -32.41 -24.35
C PRO A 22 25.76 -31.02 -24.16
N ARG A 23 26.02 -30.39 -23.01
CA ARG A 23 25.77 -28.96 -22.84
C ARG A 23 26.64 -28.30 -23.89
N ASP A 24 26.13 -28.16 -25.11
CA ASP A 24 26.61 -27.20 -26.07
C ASP A 24 26.78 -25.93 -25.27
N GLU A 25 28.02 -25.45 -25.26
CA GLU A 25 28.47 -24.29 -24.52
C GLU A 25 27.36 -23.25 -24.58
N LYS A 26 26.66 -23.03 -23.45
CA LYS A 26 25.76 -21.90 -23.34
C LYS A 26 26.55 -20.73 -23.92
N PRO A 27 26.02 -19.99 -24.91
CA PRO A 27 26.78 -18.91 -25.51
C PRO A 27 27.32 -18.10 -24.35
N ASN A 28 28.65 -18.03 -24.24
CA ASN A 28 29.32 -17.36 -23.16
C ASN A 28 29.16 -15.86 -23.43
N ILE A 29 27.92 -15.38 -23.25
CA ILE A 29 27.56 -13.98 -23.33
C ILE A 29 28.18 -13.37 -22.08
N LYS A 30 29.47 -13.05 -22.17
CA LYS A 30 30.09 -12.18 -21.20
C LYS A 30 29.32 -10.86 -21.27
N PRO A 31 28.76 -10.37 -20.16
CA PRO A 31 28.10 -9.09 -20.15
C PRO A 31 29.10 -8.02 -20.58
N ILE A 32 28.63 -7.01 -21.32
CA ILE A 32 29.47 -5.94 -21.91
C ILE A 32 30.21 -5.17 -20.80
N TYR A 33 29.59 -5.09 -19.62
CA TYR A 33 30.14 -4.50 -18.40
C TYR A 33 29.83 -5.42 -17.20
N GLY A 34 30.64 -5.34 -16.16
CA GLY A 34 30.49 -6.12 -14.93
C GLY A 34 30.96 -5.35 -13.70
N MET A 35 31.09 -6.03 -12.57
CA MET A 35 31.37 -5.41 -11.26
C MET A 35 32.70 -4.65 -11.17
N SER A 36 33.62 -4.88 -12.10
CA SER A 36 34.95 -4.23 -12.16
C SER A 36 35.08 -3.21 -13.29
N THR A 37 34.01 -3.02 -14.06
CA THR A 37 33.95 -2.02 -15.13
C THR A 37 33.80 -0.63 -14.50
N SER A 38 34.47 0.39 -15.07
CA SER A 38 34.33 1.76 -14.55
C SER A 38 32.88 2.22 -14.62
N LEU A 39 32.52 3.12 -13.69
CA LEU A 39 31.16 3.59 -13.56
C LEU A 39 30.70 4.34 -14.82
N SER A 40 31.55 5.21 -15.39
CA SER A 40 31.25 5.91 -16.64
C SER A 40 30.97 4.95 -17.80
N THR A 41 31.76 3.88 -17.93
CA THR A 41 31.54 2.83 -18.94
C THR A 41 30.17 2.17 -18.74
N THR A 42 29.85 1.82 -17.50
CA THR A 42 28.56 1.19 -17.16
C THR A 42 27.40 2.12 -17.50
N PHE A 43 27.50 3.41 -17.14
CA PHE A 43 26.47 4.41 -17.43
C PHE A 43 26.27 4.63 -18.92
N ILE A 44 27.33 4.92 -19.69
CA ILE A 44 27.23 5.25 -21.11
C ILE A 44 26.66 4.07 -21.90
N PHE A 45 27.11 2.85 -21.63
CA PHE A 45 26.57 1.66 -22.31
C PHE A 45 25.09 1.43 -21.99
N ARG A 46 24.71 1.49 -20.70
CA ARG A 46 23.32 1.31 -20.30
C ARG A 46 22.41 2.37 -20.90
N GLN A 47 22.88 3.61 -20.92
CA GLN A 47 22.09 4.73 -21.39
C GLN A 47 21.89 4.64 -22.91
N SER A 48 22.95 4.30 -23.66
CA SER A 48 22.86 3.99 -25.09
C SER A 48 21.89 2.84 -25.37
N GLU A 49 21.96 1.74 -24.61
CA GLU A 49 21.03 0.60 -24.74
C GLU A 49 19.58 1.03 -24.43
N ALA A 50 19.38 1.84 -23.38
CA ALA A 50 18.07 2.35 -23.01
C ALA A 50 17.46 3.19 -24.14
N TYR A 51 18.23 4.08 -24.76
CA TYR A 51 17.73 4.92 -25.85
C TYR A 51 17.22 4.10 -27.04
N GLY A 52 17.85 2.98 -27.36
CA GLY A 52 17.45 2.08 -28.44
C GLY A 52 16.25 1.18 -28.14
N MET A 53 15.77 1.12 -26.89
CA MET A 53 14.67 0.21 -26.54
C MET A 53 13.34 0.68 -27.15
N PRO A 54 12.55 -0.19 -27.80
CA PRO A 54 11.25 0.18 -28.38
C PRO A 54 10.28 0.77 -27.36
N ARG A 55 10.45 0.37 -26.09
CA ARG A 55 9.66 0.86 -24.97
C ARG A 55 9.84 2.36 -24.82
N MET A 56 11.04 2.90 -25.06
CA MET A 56 11.39 4.29 -24.80
C MET A 56 10.87 5.27 -25.85
N SER A 57 10.16 4.83 -26.88
CA SER A 57 9.46 5.73 -27.79
C SER A 57 8.51 6.66 -27.02
N PRO A 58 8.62 8.00 -27.19
CA PRO A 58 7.75 8.94 -26.49
C PRO A 58 6.29 8.70 -26.83
N GLN A 59 5.38 8.90 -25.87
CA GLN A 59 3.93 8.86 -26.14
C GLN A 59 3.50 9.90 -27.20
N THR A 60 4.26 10.98 -27.29
CA THR A 60 4.10 12.07 -28.25
C THR A 60 4.71 11.77 -29.63
N SER A 61 5.16 10.54 -29.90
CA SER A 61 5.69 10.14 -31.22
C SER A 61 4.71 10.36 -32.36
N VAL A 62 3.41 10.47 -32.05
CA VAL A 62 2.34 10.82 -33.00
C VAL A 62 2.58 12.18 -33.67
N TYR A 63 3.27 13.10 -32.99
CA TYR A 63 3.57 14.44 -33.51
C TYR A 63 4.90 14.53 -34.28
N THR A 64 5.77 13.52 -34.17
CA THR A 64 7.12 13.50 -34.77
C THR A 64 7.15 12.62 -36.02
N THR A 65 6.79 13.17 -37.17
CA THR A 65 6.62 12.42 -38.43
C THR A 65 7.68 12.70 -39.49
N SER A 66 8.40 13.83 -39.39
CA SER A 66 9.41 14.22 -40.38
C SER A 66 10.78 13.67 -39.98
N PRO A 67 11.55 13.02 -40.87
CA PRO A 67 12.92 12.62 -40.57
C PRO A 67 13.77 13.84 -40.19
N LEU A 68 14.60 13.70 -39.15
CA LEU A 68 15.57 14.75 -38.81
C LEU A 68 16.77 14.64 -39.77
N ASP A 69 16.99 15.65 -40.60
CA ASP A 69 18.08 15.68 -41.57
C ASP A 69 19.37 16.15 -40.89
N PHE A 70 20.14 15.19 -40.38
CA PHE A 70 21.45 15.45 -39.77
C PHE A 70 22.47 15.97 -40.79
N ASP A 71 22.35 15.64 -42.08
CA ASP A 71 23.32 16.05 -43.10
C ASP A 71 23.12 17.53 -43.45
N GLU A 72 21.87 17.98 -43.58
CA GLU A 72 21.53 19.40 -43.71
C GLU A 72 21.96 20.18 -42.46
N LEU A 73 21.68 19.62 -41.27
CA LEU A 73 22.05 20.24 -40.01
C LEU A 73 23.58 20.41 -39.91
N VAL A 74 24.36 19.37 -40.18
CA VAL A 74 25.83 19.41 -40.18
C VAL A 74 26.39 20.36 -41.26
N ALA A 75 25.77 20.41 -42.44
CA ALA A 75 26.19 21.32 -43.51
C ALA A 75 25.99 22.80 -43.15
N SER A 76 25.02 23.10 -42.28
CA SER A 76 24.70 24.47 -41.84
C SER A 76 25.62 25.01 -40.73
N LEU A 77 26.47 24.16 -40.15
CA LEU A 77 27.29 24.50 -38.98
C LEU A 77 28.56 25.26 -39.38
N GLU A 78 28.74 26.45 -38.79
CA GLU A 78 29.92 27.29 -38.97
C GLU A 78 31.16 26.70 -38.26
N GLU A 79 30.95 26.03 -37.13
CA GLU A 79 31.99 25.47 -36.29
C GLU A 79 32.14 23.97 -36.56
N LYS A 80 33.39 23.52 -36.73
CA LYS A 80 33.71 22.12 -37.02
C LYS A 80 34.64 21.57 -35.95
N ASP A 81 34.09 20.73 -35.08
CA ASP A 81 34.87 19.90 -34.17
C ASP A 81 34.80 18.46 -34.68
N ASP A 82 35.94 17.94 -35.17
CA ASP A 82 36.03 16.61 -35.77
C ASP A 82 35.52 15.50 -34.85
N TYR A 83 35.68 15.65 -33.54
CA TYR A 83 35.23 14.66 -32.57
C TYR A 83 33.70 14.61 -32.49
N TRP A 84 33.06 15.78 -32.32
CA TRP A 84 31.60 15.86 -32.23
C TRP A 84 30.92 15.55 -33.56
N LEU A 85 31.57 15.91 -34.68
CA LEU A 85 31.11 15.54 -36.02
C LEU A 85 31.16 14.02 -36.23
N ASP A 86 32.17 13.32 -35.73
CA ASP A 86 32.21 11.84 -35.78
C ASP A 86 31.09 11.22 -34.92
N VAL A 87 30.82 11.78 -33.73
CA VAL A 87 29.68 11.35 -32.89
C VAL A 87 28.35 11.53 -33.65
N ILE A 88 28.15 12.68 -34.30
CA ILE A 88 26.95 12.95 -35.11
C ILE A 88 26.90 12.03 -36.35
N GLY A 89 28.04 11.66 -36.94
CA GLY A 89 28.10 10.76 -38.10
C GLY A 89 27.89 9.27 -37.75
N CYS A 90 28.03 8.89 -36.49
CA CYS A 90 27.94 7.49 -36.07
C CYS A 90 26.49 6.98 -36.01
N TYR A 91 26.19 5.97 -36.83
CA TYR A 91 24.91 5.25 -36.81
C TYR A 91 24.96 4.11 -35.76
N ASN A 92 23.85 3.89 -35.02
CA ASN A 92 23.65 2.79 -34.05
C ASN A 92 24.65 2.74 -32.86
N ASP A 93 24.91 3.87 -32.21
CA ASP A 93 25.78 3.97 -31.02
C ASP A 93 27.20 3.42 -31.21
N ALA A 94 27.65 3.32 -32.47
CA ALA A 94 28.99 2.85 -32.78
C ALA A 94 30.06 3.75 -32.13
N PHE A 95 29.74 5.02 -31.86
CA PHE A 95 30.62 5.95 -31.14
C PHE A 95 30.97 5.44 -29.73
N VAL A 96 30.03 4.79 -29.02
CA VAL A 96 30.29 4.20 -27.69
C VAL A 96 31.27 3.03 -27.77
N ARG A 97 31.25 2.28 -28.87
CA ARG A 97 32.12 1.11 -29.09
C ARG A 97 33.47 1.46 -29.71
N ARG A 98 33.54 2.57 -30.46
CA ARG A 98 34.73 3.02 -31.21
C ARG A 98 35.57 4.01 -30.42
N ASN A 99 34.94 4.84 -29.58
CA ASN A 99 35.63 5.82 -28.76
C ASN A 99 35.98 5.22 -27.40
N ASN A 100 37.15 5.56 -26.89
CA ASN A 100 37.52 5.22 -25.52
C ASN A 100 36.57 5.96 -24.57
N ILE A 101 35.76 5.24 -23.80
CA ILE A 101 34.73 5.86 -22.96
C ILE A 101 35.28 6.89 -21.96
N PRO A 102 36.43 6.65 -21.29
CA PRO A 102 37.12 7.69 -20.51
C PRO A 102 37.40 8.99 -21.29
N ASP A 103 37.63 8.93 -22.60
CA ASP A 103 37.85 10.12 -23.41
C ASP A 103 36.54 10.91 -23.61
N ILE A 104 35.37 10.27 -23.51
CA ILE A 104 34.06 10.94 -23.65
C ILE A 104 33.83 11.92 -22.50
N GLU A 105 34.05 11.51 -21.25
CA GLU A 105 33.87 12.38 -20.09
C GLU A 105 34.80 13.61 -20.16
N GLU A 106 36.06 13.42 -20.54
CA GLU A 106 37.00 14.52 -20.73
C GLU A 106 36.56 15.48 -21.85
N ARG A 107 35.97 14.95 -22.94
CA ARG A 107 35.44 15.76 -24.04
C ARG A 107 34.20 16.53 -23.62
N ILE A 108 33.30 15.91 -22.84
CA ILE A 108 32.16 16.59 -22.23
C ILE A 108 32.64 17.72 -21.32
N LEU A 109 33.63 17.48 -20.45
CA LEU A 109 34.21 18.54 -19.61
C LEU A 109 34.80 19.69 -20.44
N LYS A 110 35.48 19.40 -21.56
CA LYS A 110 36.03 20.43 -22.46
C LYS A 110 34.95 21.30 -23.09
N GLY A 111 33.84 20.72 -23.56
CA GLY A 111 32.82 21.50 -24.28
C GLY A 111 32.21 20.76 -25.45
N ILE A 112 30.89 20.69 -25.47
CA ILE A 112 30.15 20.56 -26.73
C ILE A 112 29.92 22.00 -27.23
N PRO A 113 30.33 22.37 -28.46
CA PRO A 113 30.01 23.68 -29.02
C PRO A 113 28.51 23.90 -29.15
N ASP A 114 28.04 25.13 -28.92
CA ASP A 114 26.60 25.46 -28.89
C ASP A 114 25.90 25.16 -30.21
N SER A 115 26.58 25.42 -31.33
CA SER A 115 26.09 25.13 -32.68
C SER A 115 25.88 23.63 -32.90
N LEU A 116 26.74 22.77 -32.33
CA LEU A 116 26.69 21.33 -32.51
C LEU A 116 25.78 20.62 -31.47
N ARG A 117 25.49 21.26 -30.33
CA ARG A 117 24.91 20.58 -29.16
C ARG A 117 23.56 19.94 -29.44
N GLY A 118 22.65 20.64 -30.13
CA GLY A 118 21.35 20.08 -30.50
C GLY A 118 21.47 18.85 -31.39
N ALA A 119 22.40 18.87 -32.34
CA ALA A 119 22.71 17.75 -33.22
C ALA A 119 23.24 16.54 -32.45
N VAL A 120 24.20 16.79 -31.55
CA VAL A 120 24.80 15.76 -30.69
C VAL A 120 23.72 15.14 -29.81
N TYR A 121 22.88 15.95 -29.18
CA TYR A 121 21.80 15.45 -28.33
C TYR A 121 20.81 14.60 -29.13
N ALA A 122 20.33 15.10 -30.26
CA ALA A 122 19.41 14.35 -31.10
C ALA A 122 20.00 13.01 -31.55
N ARG A 123 21.30 12.96 -31.88
CA ARG A 123 21.97 11.72 -32.26
C ARG A 123 22.10 10.76 -31.08
N VAL A 124 22.64 11.20 -29.95
CA VAL A 124 22.90 10.36 -28.78
C VAL A 124 21.59 9.83 -28.18
N LEU A 125 20.56 10.67 -28.11
CA LEU A 125 19.23 10.29 -27.65
C LEU A 125 18.46 9.41 -28.66
N GLN A 126 19.04 9.17 -29.84
CA GLN A 126 18.47 8.42 -30.97
C GLN A 126 17.14 8.97 -31.49
N ILE A 127 17.03 10.30 -31.57
CA ILE A 127 15.87 10.98 -32.15
C ILE A 127 15.99 10.91 -33.67
N LYS A 128 15.11 10.12 -34.30
CA LYS A 128 15.11 9.89 -35.76
C LYS A 128 14.14 10.80 -36.50
N THR A 129 13.09 11.22 -35.81
CA THR A 129 12.02 12.05 -36.37
C THR A 129 11.81 13.27 -35.51
N SER A 130 11.40 14.36 -36.15
CA SER A 130 11.07 15.63 -35.56
C SER A 130 9.65 16.05 -35.91
N VAL A 131 9.16 17.09 -35.23
CA VAL A 131 7.88 17.74 -35.52
C VAL A 131 8.05 18.62 -36.75
N ASP A 132 7.30 18.33 -37.81
CA ASP A 132 7.30 19.15 -39.02
C ASP A 132 6.93 20.62 -38.74
N LYS A 133 7.51 21.57 -39.49
CA LYS A 133 7.23 23.02 -39.32
C LYS A 133 5.74 23.34 -39.44
N GLY A 134 5.04 22.72 -40.39
CA GLY A 134 3.60 22.90 -40.57
C GLY A 134 2.79 22.31 -39.42
N THR A 135 3.17 21.13 -38.94
CA THR A 135 2.54 20.47 -37.78
C THR A 135 2.73 21.31 -36.53
N TYR A 136 3.95 21.80 -36.27
CA TYR A 136 4.26 22.68 -35.14
C TYR A 136 3.40 23.95 -35.17
N ALA A 137 3.29 24.62 -36.32
CA ALA A 137 2.47 25.82 -36.47
C ALA A 137 0.97 25.57 -36.17
N ASN A 138 0.46 24.37 -36.50
CA ASN A 138 -0.92 23.99 -36.16
C ASN A 138 -1.07 23.71 -34.66
N LEU A 139 -0.12 23.00 -34.05
CA LEU A 139 -0.10 22.73 -32.61
C LEU A 139 -0.02 24.03 -31.81
N LEU A 140 0.78 25.00 -32.25
CA LEU A 140 0.88 26.32 -31.64
C LEU A 140 -0.46 27.06 -31.64
N LYS A 141 -1.20 27.03 -32.75
CA LYS A 141 -2.56 27.61 -32.84
C LYS A 141 -3.53 26.91 -31.89
N SER A 142 -3.52 25.58 -31.86
CA SER A 142 -4.38 24.79 -30.98
C SER A 142 -4.08 25.02 -29.50
N ALA A 143 -2.81 25.01 -29.11
CA ALA A 143 -2.36 25.30 -27.76
C ALA A 143 -2.73 26.74 -27.35
N SER A 144 -2.63 27.69 -28.29
CA SER A 144 -3.02 29.10 -28.10
C SER A 144 -4.52 29.30 -27.85
N GLY A 145 -5.36 28.45 -28.44
CA GLY A 145 -6.81 28.45 -28.26
C GLY A 145 -7.31 27.66 -27.04
N ALA A 146 -6.46 26.85 -26.41
CA ALA A 146 -6.81 26.10 -25.21
C ALA A 146 -6.85 27.02 -23.98
N LYS A 147 -7.82 26.79 -23.08
CA LYS A 147 -7.93 27.54 -21.81
C LYS A 147 -6.66 27.35 -20.96
N THR A 148 -6.08 28.46 -20.52
CA THR A 148 -4.85 28.53 -19.72
C THR A 148 -5.06 28.39 -18.22
N ASP A 149 -6.31 28.45 -17.75
CA ASP A 149 -6.62 28.45 -16.31
C ASP A 149 -6.30 27.10 -15.61
N ASP A 150 -6.06 26.04 -16.39
CA ASP A 150 -5.69 24.69 -15.91
C ASP A 150 -4.24 24.31 -16.25
N ALA A 151 -3.35 25.29 -16.49
CA ALA A 151 -1.93 25.00 -16.76
C ALA A 151 -1.25 24.39 -15.53
N GLU A 152 -0.68 23.20 -15.70
CA GLU A 152 0.10 22.49 -14.68
C GLU A 152 1.56 22.95 -14.66
N ILE A 153 2.05 23.54 -15.76
CA ILE A 153 3.34 24.25 -15.82
C ILE A 153 3.15 25.67 -15.28
N PRO A 154 4.01 26.17 -14.37
CA PRO A 154 3.95 27.55 -13.88
C PRO A 154 4.47 28.52 -14.94
N LEU A 155 3.71 28.68 -16.03
CA LEU A 155 4.07 29.50 -17.20
C LEU A 155 4.24 30.98 -16.86
N ASP A 156 3.71 31.44 -15.72
CA ASP A 156 3.84 32.78 -15.17
C ASP A 156 5.26 33.12 -14.69
N LYS A 157 6.10 32.11 -14.47
CA LYS A 157 7.48 32.25 -13.99
C LYS A 157 8.53 31.91 -15.05
N VAL A 158 8.11 31.68 -16.29
CA VAL A 158 8.99 31.29 -17.39
C VAL A 158 9.25 32.49 -18.30
N ASP A 159 10.45 32.57 -18.85
CA ASP A 159 10.82 33.56 -19.87
C ASP A 159 9.86 33.55 -21.06
N GLU A 160 9.60 34.75 -21.60
CA GLU A 160 8.66 34.97 -22.70
C GLU A 160 9.00 34.14 -23.95
N ASP A 161 10.31 33.92 -24.20
CA ASP A 161 10.82 33.13 -25.32
C ASP A 161 10.55 31.62 -25.19
N ALA A 162 10.45 31.10 -23.97
CA ALA A 162 10.17 29.69 -23.68
C ALA A 162 8.68 29.41 -23.50
N TYR A 163 7.87 30.46 -23.29
CA TYR A 163 6.44 30.36 -23.02
C TYR A 163 5.68 29.62 -24.14
N GLU A 164 5.88 30.00 -25.40
CA GLU A 164 5.16 29.40 -26.53
C GLU A 164 5.48 27.90 -26.68
N LEU A 165 6.77 27.55 -26.58
CA LEU A 165 7.24 26.19 -26.74
C LEU A 165 6.74 25.29 -25.60
N LEU A 166 6.82 25.75 -24.35
CA LEU A 166 6.29 25.00 -23.21
C LEU A 166 4.78 24.81 -23.27
N ARG A 167 4.04 25.82 -23.76
CA ARG A 167 2.60 25.72 -23.93
C ARG A 167 2.23 24.66 -24.98
N VAL A 168 2.96 24.59 -26.09
CA VAL A 168 2.80 23.52 -27.09
C VAL A 168 3.14 22.16 -26.50
N PHE A 169 4.25 22.07 -25.77
CA PHE A 169 4.68 20.84 -25.10
C PHE A 169 3.60 20.32 -24.13
N GLU A 170 3.10 21.17 -23.23
CA GLU A 170 2.07 20.80 -22.25
C GLU A 170 0.78 20.34 -22.94
N PHE A 171 0.35 21.06 -23.98
CA PHE A 171 -0.81 20.68 -24.79
C PHE A 171 -0.65 19.25 -25.35
N CYS A 172 0.50 18.94 -25.95
CA CYS A 172 0.75 17.62 -26.55
C CYS A 172 0.77 16.49 -25.51
N ILE A 173 1.41 16.72 -24.36
CA ILE A 173 1.49 15.71 -23.29
C ILE A 173 0.12 15.46 -22.68
N ARG A 174 -0.67 16.51 -22.43
CA ARG A 174 -2.02 16.37 -21.85
C ARG A 174 -2.97 15.60 -22.76
N GLU A 175 -2.89 15.80 -24.07
CA GLU A 175 -3.70 15.06 -25.05
C GLU A 175 -3.25 13.59 -25.19
N SER A 176 -1.97 13.30 -24.94
CA SER A 176 -1.39 11.97 -25.15
C SER A 176 -1.39 11.08 -23.89
N ALA A 177 -1.35 11.68 -22.69
CA ALA A 177 -1.13 10.95 -21.43
C ALA A 177 -2.43 10.72 -20.63
N PRO A 178 -2.65 9.50 -20.08
CA PRO A 178 -3.77 9.23 -19.18
C PRO A 178 -3.74 10.06 -17.87
N ILE A 179 -4.92 10.38 -17.33
CA ILE A 179 -5.11 11.15 -16.09
C ILE A 179 -4.36 10.54 -14.88
N ALA A 180 -4.18 9.21 -14.86
CA ALA A 180 -3.52 8.46 -13.79
C ALA A 180 -2.05 8.85 -13.52
N HIS A 181 -1.42 9.65 -14.39
CA HIS A 181 -0.02 10.05 -14.27
C HIS A 181 0.21 11.47 -13.68
N GLN A 182 -0.80 12.11 -13.09
CA GLN A 182 -0.75 13.53 -12.69
C GLN A 182 0.42 13.92 -11.79
N GLU A 183 0.75 13.15 -10.74
CA GLU A 183 1.92 13.47 -9.88
C GLU A 183 3.26 13.34 -10.61
N SER A 184 3.41 12.34 -11.47
CA SER A 184 4.61 12.18 -12.29
C SER A 184 4.74 13.31 -13.32
N ARG A 185 3.61 13.80 -13.86
CA ARG A 185 3.57 14.89 -14.84
C ARG A 185 4.07 16.20 -14.24
N HIS A 186 3.64 16.57 -13.03
CA HIS A 186 4.06 17.82 -12.40
C HIS A 186 5.58 17.92 -12.21
N ARG A 187 6.24 16.83 -11.77
CA ARG A 187 7.70 16.81 -11.63
C ARG A 187 8.41 16.91 -12.98
N THR A 188 7.94 16.18 -13.99
CA THR A 188 8.47 16.27 -15.35
C THR A 188 8.34 17.68 -15.92
N TYR A 189 7.21 18.33 -15.69
CA TYR A 189 6.96 19.70 -16.10
C TYR A 189 7.91 20.70 -15.47
N HIS A 190 8.22 20.56 -14.18
CA HIS A 190 9.20 21.41 -13.51
C HIS A 190 10.61 21.26 -14.12
N PHE A 191 11.04 20.01 -14.38
CA PHE A 191 12.31 19.73 -15.05
C PHE A 191 12.35 20.31 -16.48
N ILE A 192 11.31 20.07 -17.27
CA ILE A 192 11.21 20.56 -18.66
C ILE A 192 11.15 22.09 -18.73
N ALA A 193 10.44 22.74 -17.80
CA ALA A 193 10.38 24.20 -17.72
C ALA A 193 11.76 24.82 -17.49
N GLY A 194 12.58 24.22 -16.60
CA GLY A 194 13.96 24.66 -16.39
C GLY A 194 14.86 24.41 -17.59
N LEU A 195 14.70 23.28 -18.27
CA LEU A 195 15.52 22.86 -19.41
C LEU A 195 15.30 23.70 -20.67
N THR A 196 14.06 24.13 -20.92
CA THR A 196 13.63 24.74 -22.19
C THR A 196 14.42 25.99 -22.59
N PRO A 197 14.60 27.01 -21.73
CA PRO A 197 15.38 28.21 -22.08
C PRO A 197 16.82 27.89 -22.48
N LEU A 198 17.44 26.91 -21.82
CA LEU A 198 18.81 26.51 -22.11
C LEU A 198 18.93 25.81 -23.47
N LEU A 199 17.98 24.93 -23.80
CA LEU A 199 17.97 24.29 -25.12
C LEU A 199 17.70 25.31 -26.24
N GLN A 200 16.76 26.24 -26.06
CA GLN A 200 16.49 27.26 -27.10
C GLN A 200 17.71 28.15 -27.35
N LYS A 201 18.44 28.51 -26.30
CA LYS A 201 19.61 29.39 -26.41
C LYS A 201 20.86 28.68 -26.95
N HIS A 202 21.05 27.41 -26.61
CA HIS A 202 22.35 26.73 -26.75
C HIS A 202 22.31 25.43 -27.58
N SER A 203 21.18 25.10 -28.23
CA SER A 203 21.10 23.91 -29.10
C SER A 203 21.43 24.19 -30.57
N GLY A 204 21.30 25.44 -31.01
CA GLY A 204 21.37 25.81 -32.44
C GLY A 204 20.19 25.31 -33.28
N LEU A 205 19.13 24.77 -32.65
CA LEU A 205 17.97 24.19 -33.32
C LEU A 205 16.77 25.14 -33.35
N GLU A 206 15.87 24.95 -34.32
CA GLU A 206 14.57 25.62 -34.33
C GLU A 206 13.61 25.01 -33.29
N ASN A 207 12.63 25.80 -32.80
CA ASN A 207 11.70 25.39 -31.74
C ASN A 207 10.99 24.04 -31.99
N HIS A 208 10.70 23.69 -33.24
CA HIS A 208 10.07 22.41 -33.57
C HIS A 208 10.97 21.18 -33.32
N ASP A 209 12.29 21.34 -33.42
CA ASP A 209 13.27 20.29 -33.17
C ASP A 209 13.61 20.25 -31.68
N VAL A 210 13.66 21.42 -31.05
CA VAL A 210 13.74 21.53 -29.59
C VAL A 210 12.54 20.82 -28.95
N LEU A 211 11.32 20.95 -29.49
CA LEU A 211 10.15 20.23 -29.00
C LEU A 211 10.35 18.71 -29.01
N SER A 212 10.97 18.16 -30.06
CA SER A 212 11.30 16.74 -30.17
C SER A 212 12.29 16.30 -29.09
N LEU A 213 13.29 17.14 -28.77
CA LEU A 213 14.19 16.92 -27.63
C LEU A 213 13.42 16.93 -26.30
N LEU A 214 12.54 17.91 -26.08
CA LEU A 214 11.75 18.02 -24.85
C LEU A 214 10.88 16.78 -24.62
N PHE A 215 10.23 16.25 -25.65
CA PHE A 215 9.47 15.00 -25.55
C PHE A 215 10.35 13.84 -25.11
N ARG A 216 11.57 13.76 -25.63
CA ARG A 216 12.52 12.71 -25.28
C ARG A 216 13.00 12.82 -23.85
N PHE A 217 13.36 14.03 -23.39
CA PHE A 217 13.74 14.29 -22.00
C PHE A 217 12.58 14.01 -21.02
N ALA A 218 11.36 14.35 -21.41
CA ALA A 218 10.17 14.10 -20.60
C ALA A 218 9.93 12.60 -20.39
N GLU A 219 10.05 11.81 -21.47
CA GLU A 219 9.90 10.36 -21.40
C GLU A 219 10.99 9.71 -20.54
N LEU A 220 12.23 10.19 -20.67
CA LEU A 220 13.36 9.71 -19.86
C LEU A 220 13.14 9.97 -18.37
N TYR A 221 12.74 11.19 -18.02
CA TYR A 221 12.52 11.57 -16.64
C TYR A 221 11.30 10.88 -16.04
N GLN A 222 10.20 10.76 -16.79
CA GLN A 222 8.97 10.12 -16.32
C GLN A 222 9.16 8.64 -15.97
N ARG A 223 10.04 7.95 -16.70
CA ARG A 223 10.31 6.52 -16.51
C ARG A 223 11.44 6.20 -15.55
N PHE A 224 12.13 7.23 -15.08
CA PHE A 224 13.30 7.06 -14.24
C PHE A 224 12.90 6.49 -12.86
N PRO A 225 13.54 5.41 -12.38
CA PRO A 225 13.20 4.79 -11.10
C PRO A 225 13.73 5.62 -9.92
N ILE A 226 12.96 6.61 -9.49
CA ILE A 226 13.33 7.58 -8.45
C ILE A 226 13.71 6.90 -7.12
N ASP A 227 13.00 5.86 -6.72
CA ASP A 227 13.27 5.14 -5.46
C ASP A 227 14.59 4.37 -5.51
N GLU A 228 14.89 3.75 -6.66
CA GLU A 228 16.17 3.08 -6.88
C GLU A 228 17.32 4.09 -6.90
N PHE A 229 17.15 5.22 -7.60
CA PHE A 229 18.13 6.32 -7.57
C PHE A 229 18.41 6.81 -6.16
N ALA A 230 17.37 7.02 -5.36
CA ALA A 230 17.51 7.50 -3.98
C ALA A 230 18.29 6.51 -3.11
N TYR A 231 18.01 5.21 -3.27
CA TYR A 231 18.75 4.16 -2.59
C TYR A 231 20.22 4.11 -3.03
N LYS A 232 20.47 4.07 -4.34
CA LYS A 232 21.83 4.05 -4.92
C LYS A 232 22.64 5.26 -4.46
N GLY A 233 22.03 6.44 -4.43
CA GLY A 233 22.65 7.66 -3.95
C GLY A 233 22.95 7.65 -2.45
N SER A 234 22.03 7.11 -1.63
CA SER A 234 22.25 6.93 -0.20
C SER A 234 23.45 6.01 0.08
N ARG A 235 23.51 4.85 -0.59
CA ARG A 235 24.63 3.89 -0.48
C ARG A 235 25.94 4.46 -1.01
N ALA A 236 25.90 5.15 -2.15
CA ALA A 236 27.10 5.82 -2.69
C ALA A 236 27.65 6.88 -1.72
N LEU A 237 26.77 7.64 -1.07
CA LEU A 237 27.18 8.63 -0.08
C LEU A 237 27.79 7.96 1.17
N GLU A 238 27.20 6.86 1.63
CA GLU A 238 27.73 6.08 2.76
C GLU A 238 29.13 5.55 2.51
N ASP A 239 29.38 5.02 1.30
CA ASP A 239 30.65 4.39 0.95
C ASP A 239 31.75 5.41 0.61
N VAL A 240 31.41 6.51 -0.08
CA VAL A 240 32.39 7.49 -0.58
C VAL A 240 32.60 8.66 0.39
N ALA A 241 31.53 9.15 1.02
CA ALA A 241 31.53 10.33 1.90
C ALA A 241 30.97 9.98 3.29
N LYS A 242 31.58 8.96 3.91
CA LYS A 242 31.10 8.31 5.12
C LYS A 242 30.88 9.26 6.31
N ASP A 243 31.79 10.21 6.52
CA ASP A 243 31.71 11.12 7.68
C ASP A 243 30.56 12.12 7.51
N GLN A 244 30.36 12.61 6.29
CA GLN A 244 29.22 13.45 5.91
C GLN A 244 27.91 12.67 6.04
N PHE A 245 27.87 11.43 5.52
CA PHE A 245 26.72 10.54 5.65
C PHE A 245 26.34 10.34 7.13
N LEU A 246 27.30 9.97 7.98
CA LEU A 246 27.06 9.74 9.40
C LEU A 246 26.59 11.01 10.10
N GLN A 247 27.15 12.17 9.77
CA GLN A 247 26.72 13.45 10.32
C GLN A 247 25.25 13.74 10.02
N ILE A 248 24.77 13.40 8.82
CA ILE A 248 23.39 13.64 8.39
C ILE A 248 22.43 12.65 9.08
N VAL A 249 22.79 11.35 9.08
CA VAL A 249 21.93 10.29 9.65
C VAL A 249 21.81 10.43 11.16
N THR A 250 22.89 10.75 11.87
CA THR A 250 22.86 10.92 13.34
C THR A 250 21.94 12.06 13.79
N GLN A 251 21.66 13.01 12.90
CA GLN A 251 20.74 14.12 13.13
C GLN A 251 19.30 13.82 12.70
N GLY A 252 19.01 12.61 12.23
CA GLY A 252 17.67 12.17 11.84
C GLY A 252 17.20 12.71 10.49
N ILE A 253 18.10 13.22 9.64
CA ILE A 253 17.76 13.65 8.28
C ILE A 253 17.68 12.39 7.38
N ASN A 254 16.54 12.20 6.73
CA ASN A 254 16.33 11.08 5.82
C ASN A 254 17.05 11.34 4.48
N ILE A 255 18.10 10.57 4.21
CA ILE A 255 18.94 10.71 3.01
C ILE A 255 18.19 10.28 1.74
N GLU A 256 17.37 9.23 1.78
CA GLU A 256 16.61 8.80 0.61
C GLU A 256 15.66 9.91 0.15
N GLU A 257 14.92 10.51 1.08
CA GLU A 257 14.03 11.65 0.78
C GLU A 257 14.81 12.87 0.30
N LEU A 258 16.01 13.10 0.85
CA LEU A 258 16.91 14.15 0.39
C LEU A 258 17.36 13.92 -1.06
N MET A 259 17.76 12.69 -1.41
CA MET A 259 18.14 12.33 -2.78
C MET A 259 16.99 12.51 -3.76
N LYS A 260 15.76 12.15 -3.38
CA LYS A 260 14.56 12.39 -4.20
C LYS A 260 14.34 13.88 -4.47
N LYS A 261 14.52 14.72 -3.44
CA LYS A 261 14.43 16.18 -3.58
C LYS A 261 15.53 16.73 -4.45
N PHE A 262 16.76 16.26 -4.30
CA PHE A 262 17.86 16.65 -5.18
C PHE A 262 17.54 16.30 -6.63
N LEU A 263 17.05 15.10 -6.93
CA LEU A 263 16.63 14.76 -8.30
C LEU A 263 15.49 15.64 -8.82
N ALA A 264 14.53 16.02 -7.97
CA ALA A 264 13.40 16.85 -8.39
C ALA A 264 13.79 18.32 -8.64
N GLU A 265 14.76 18.82 -7.88
CA GLU A 265 15.10 20.25 -7.84
C GLU A 265 16.49 20.57 -8.40
N PHE A 266 17.33 19.58 -8.77
CA PHE A 266 18.74 19.80 -9.13
C PHE A 266 18.90 20.92 -10.15
N TYR A 267 18.06 20.95 -11.17
CA TYR A 267 18.18 21.90 -12.27
C TYR A 267 17.87 23.35 -11.86
N VAL A 268 17.00 23.52 -10.86
CA VAL A 268 16.68 24.84 -10.27
C VAL A 268 17.71 25.24 -9.22
N LEU A 269 18.29 24.27 -8.50
CA LEU A 269 19.31 24.52 -7.48
C LEU A 269 20.65 24.99 -8.08
N LEU A 270 20.92 24.67 -9.35
CA LEU A 270 22.08 25.18 -10.06
C LEU A 270 21.90 26.65 -10.44
N SER A 271 22.91 27.49 -10.16
CA SER A 271 22.83 28.93 -10.43
C SER A 271 23.48 29.34 -11.75
N ASP A 272 24.50 28.60 -12.22
CA ASP A 272 25.27 28.93 -13.43
C ASP A 272 24.78 28.12 -14.64
N ASP A 273 24.40 28.81 -15.72
CA ASP A 273 23.99 28.22 -17.00
C ASP A 273 25.09 27.36 -17.62
N ALA A 274 26.37 27.73 -17.49
CA ALA A 274 27.46 26.94 -18.02
C ALA A 274 27.57 25.57 -17.31
N VAL A 275 27.39 25.57 -15.99
CA VAL A 275 27.34 24.33 -15.20
C VAL A 275 26.11 23.50 -15.55
N LYS A 276 24.93 24.14 -15.67
CA LYS A 276 23.69 23.43 -16.08
C LYS A 276 23.85 22.73 -17.41
N LEU A 277 24.45 23.39 -18.40
CA LEU A 277 24.72 22.79 -19.71
C LEU A 277 25.63 21.57 -19.60
N LYS A 278 26.69 21.64 -18.80
CA LYS A 278 27.59 20.48 -18.59
C LYS A 278 26.89 19.32 -17.89
N VAL A 279 26.10 19.62 -16.87
CA VAL A 279 25.30 18.60 -16.17
C VAL A 279 24.35 17.93 -17.15
N LEU A 280 23.72 18.71 -18.03
CA LEU A 280 22.86 18.18 -19.08
C LEU A 280 23.62 17.35 -20.11
N ASP A 281 24.82 17.78 -20.53
CA ASP A 281 25.70 17.02 -21.40
C ASP A 281 26.00 15.64 -20.77
N PHE A 282 26.35 15.59 -19.49
CA PHE A 282 26.53 14.32 -18.78
C PHE A 282 25.24 13.48 -18.71
N ILE A 283 24.08 14.07 -18.43
CA ILE A 283 22.80 13.34 -18.42
C ILE A 283 22.49 12.72 -19.79
N VAL A 284 22.82 13.40 -20.88
CA VAL A 284 22.59 12.87 -22.25
C VAL A 284 23.48 11.66 -22.55
N PHE A 285 24.71 11.62 -22.05
CA PHE A 285 25.63 10.51 -22.31
C PHE A 285 25.54 9.40 -21.27
N GLU A 286 25.43 9.74 -19.98
CA GLU A 286 25.51 8.81 -18.84
C GLU A 286 24.14 8.54 -18.18
N GLY A 287 23.10 9.33 -18.47
CA GLY A 287 21.78 9.20 -17.87
C GLY A 287 21.64 9.88 -16.50
N PHE A 288 20.44 9.85 -15.92
CA PHE A 288 20.14 10.51 -14.65
C PHE A 288 20.87 9.89 -13.45
N ASP A 289 21.24 8.60 -13.49
CA ASP A 289 22.01 7.98 -12.41
C ASP A 289 23.40 8.60 -12.24
N SER A 290 23.96 9.23 -13.29
CA SER A 290 25.22 9.97 -13.19
C SER A 290 25.15 11.15 -12.22
N LEU A 291 23.95 11.70 -11.96
CA LEU A 291 23.75 12.74 -10.94
C LEU A 291 24.14 12.28 -9.54
N ILE A 292 24.14 10.98 -9.26
CA ILE A 292 24.65 10.46 -7.99
C ILE A 292 26.13 10.84 -7.82
N ARG A 293 26.95 10.72 -8.87
CA ARG A 293 28.37 11.12 -8.83
C ARG A 293 28.52 12.61 -8.57
N LEU A 294 27.69 13.44 -9.23
CA LEU A 294 27.68 14.88 -9.00
C LEU A 294 27.33 15.24 -7.55
N ILE A 295 26.28 14.62 -7.01
CA ILE A 295 25.83 14.86 -5.64
C ILE A 295 26.93 14.45 -4.67
N VAL A 296 27.46 13.23 -4.79
CA VAL A 296 28.55 12.73 -3.94
C VAL A 296 29.80 13.62 -4.05
N ALA A 297 30.17 14.07 -5.24
CA ALA A 297 31.28 15.01 -5.44
C ALA A 297 31.08 16.30 -4.63
N GLN A 298 29.85 16.83 -4.57
CA GLN A 298 29.56 17.99 -3.72
C GLN A 298 29.72 17.69 -2.23
N PHE A 299 29.28 16.52 -1.76
CA PHE A 299 29.48 16.12 -0.37
C PHE A 299 30.97 15.98 -0.02
N VAL A 300 31.78 15.46 -0.94
CA VAL A 300 33.23 15.35 -0.76
C VAL A 300 33.87 16.74 -0.68
N LEU A 301 33.53 17.66 -1.60
CA LEU A 301 34.12 19.00 -1.61
C LEU A 301 33.67 19.87 -0.43
N GLN A 302 32.43 19.69 0.04
CA GLN A 302 31.83 20.47 1.12
C GLN A 302 31.93 19.78 2.50
N GLU A 303 32.83 18.80 2.67
CA GLU A 303 32.99 18.02 3.90
C GLU A 303 33.02 18.90 5.16
N ARG A 304 33.84 19.95 5.15
CA ARG A 304 34.03 20.85 6.29
C ARG A 304 32.77 21.61 6.67
N GLU A 305 32.01 22.07 5.67
CA GLU A 305 30.77 22.82 5.91
C GLU A 305 29.66 21.90 6.44
N ILE A 306 29.59 20.68 5.92
CA ILE A 306 28.57 19.69 6.33
C ILE A 306 28.84 19.19 7.74
N THR A 307 30.09 18.82 8.04
CA THR A 307 30.49 18.31 9.35
C THR A 307 30.44 19.37 10.46
N ALA A 308 30.58 20.66 10.11
CA ALA A 308 30.49 21.76 11.07
C ALA A 308 29.05 22.13 11.46
N LYS A 309 28.04 21.80 10.64
CA LYS A 309 26.63 22.22 10.86
C LYS A 309 25.81 21.14 11.57
N ASN A 310 24.80 21.59 12.32
CA ASN A 310 23.93 20.72 13.10
C ASN A 310 22.43 21.10 13.01
N GLY A 311 21.57 20.10 13.20
CA GLY A 311 20.11 20.18 13.20
C GLY A 311 19.54 20.93 12.01
N THR A 312 18.73 21.94 12.31
CA THR A 312 18.03 22.75 11.31
C THR A 312 18.97 23.52 10.38
N GLU A 313 20.17 23.89 10.85
CA GLU A 313 21.16 24.61 10.02
C GLU A 313 21.70 23.71 8.91
N LEU A 314 22.00 22.44 9.24
CA LEU A 314 22.42 21.46 8.25
C LEU A 314 21.30 21.20 7.23
N ALA A 315 20.07 20.97 7.70
CA ALA A 315 18.94 20.73 6.81
C ALA A 315 18.67 21.91 5.85
N LYS A 316 18.79 23.15 6.33
CA LYS A 316 18.67 24.36 5.48
C LYS A 316 19.80 24.48 4.47
N TYR A 317 21.04 24.21 4.89
CA TYR A 317 22.20 24.26 4.02
C TYR A 317 22.09 23.26 2.86
N LEU A 318 21.64 22.03 3.16
CA LEU A 318 21.44 20.97 2.16
C LEU A 318 20.32 21.29 1.16
N LEU A 319 19.21 21.90 1.62
CA LEU A 319 18.01 22.07 0.80
C LEU A 319 17.85 23.43 0.10
N ARG A 320 18.47 24.51 0.61
CA ARG A 320 18.16 25.88 0.11
C ARG A 320 19.34 26.82 -0.03
N GLU A 321 20.34 26.74 0.84
CA GLU A 321 21.28 27.86 0.99
C GLU A 321 22.70 27.60 0.46
N GLY A 322 23.16 26.35 0.27
CA GLY A 322 24.62 26.15 0.11
C GLY A 322 25.14 24.99 -0.74
N LEU A 323 24.52 23.81 -0.71
CA LEU A 323 25.20 22.62 -1.26
C LEU A 323 25.45 22.71 -2.77
N PHE A 324 24.46 23.15 -3.54
CA PHE A 324 24.56 23.24 -5.01
C PHE A 324 24.85 24.66 -5.51
N SER A 325 24.68 25.69 -4.67
CA SER A 325 24.95 27.08 -5.05
C SER A 325 26.44 27.37 -5.22
N SER A 326 27.30 26.56 -4.61
CA SER A 326 28.76 26.63 -4.75
C SER A 326 29.30 25.78 -5.91
N MET A 327 28.43 25.18 -6.73
CA MET A 327 28.85 24.31 -7.83
C MET A 327 29.56 25.08 -8.93
N ASP A 328 30.74 24.57 -9.29
CA ASP A 328 31.65 25.16 -10.24
C ASP A 328 32.33 24.09 -11.10
N MET A 329 33.28 24.51 -11.93
CA MET A 329 34.05 23.59 -12.78
C MET A 329 34.90 22.60 -11.97
N GLN A 330 35.35 22.96 -10.77
CA GLN A 330 36.07 22.03 -9.88
C GLN A 330 35.16 20.87 -9.46
N THR A 331 33.90 21.16 -9.17
CA THR A 331 32.89 20.13 -8.89
C THR A 331 32.76 19.16 -10.06
N LEU A 332 32.67 19.67 -11.29
CA LEU A 332 32.55 18.84 -12.49
C LEU A 332 33.80 17.99 -12.73
N GLN A 333 35.00 18.48 -12.38
CA GLN A 333 36.23 17.68 -12.41
C GLN A 333 36.25 16.60 -11.34
N GLU A 334 35.61 16.83 -10.19
CA GLU A 334 35.51 15.81 -9.15
C GLU A 334 34.44 14.77 -9.47
N TRP A 335 33.34 15.15 -10.13
CA TRP A 335 32.30 14.22 -10.64
C TRP A 335 32.94 13.02 -11.34
N ILE A 336 33.82 13.27 -12.31
CA ILE A 336 34.40 12.19 -13.14
C ILE A 336 35.30 11.25 -12.34
N LYS A 337 35.77 11.65 -11.15
CA LYS A 337 36.62 10.82 -10.28
C LYS A 337 35.82 9.96 -9.31
N ILE A 338 34.56 10.30 -9.06
CA ILE A 338 33.69 9.52 -8.17
C ILE A 338 33.37 8.18 -8.80
N GLU A 339 33.74 7.11 -8.10
CA GLU A 339 33.51 5.72 -8.46
C GLU A 339 32.85 5.00 -7.27
N PHE A 340 31.84 4.18 -7.55
CA PHE A 340 31.16 3.36 -6.55
C PHE A 340 30.54 2.12 -7.23
N PRO A 341 30.33 1.02 -6.48
CA PRO A 341 29.84 -0.24 -7.03
C PRO A 341 28.32 -0.20 -7.35
N LEU A 342 27.93 0.55 -8.39
CA LEU A 342 26.54 0.74 -8.81
C LEU A 342 25.74 -0.56 -8.93
N ILE A 343 26.30 -1.57 -9.60
CA ILE A 343 25.63 -2.85 -9.84
C ILE A 343 25.37 -3.60 -8.52
N VAL A 344 26.24 -3.45 -7.52
CA VAL A 344 26.00 -4.01 -6.18
C VAL A 344 24.76 -3.36 -5.59
N TYR A 345 24.69 -2.03 -5.59
CA TYR A 345 23.57 -1.30 -4.99
C TYR A 345 22.24 -1.60 -5.69
N GLU A 346 22.23 -1.75 -7.02
CA GLU A 346 21.04 -2.17 -7.77
C GLU A 346 20.56 -3.56 -7.35
N ASN A 347 21.50 -4.50 -7.25
CA ASN A 347 21.17 -5.86 -6.81
C ASN A 347 20.67 -5.85 -5.36
N GLU A 348 21.29 -5.08 -4.47
CA GLU A 348 20.82 -4.90 -3.08
C GLU A 348 19.39 -4.35 -3.05
N TYR A 349 19.12 -3.29 -3.81
CA TYR A 349 17.78 -2.68 -3.91
C TYR A 349 16.73 -3.66 -4.41
N HIS A 350 17.01 -4.36 -5.51
CA HIS A 350 16.07 -5.33 -6.08
C HIS A 350 15.87 -6.54 -5.17
N LEU A 351 16.91 -7.03 -4.48
CA LEU A 351 16.79 -8.11 -3.51
C LEU A 351 15.96 -7.66 -2.29
N MET A 352 16.18 -6.45 -1.79
CA MET A 352 15.41 -5.89 -0.69
C MET A 352 13.93 -5.76 -1.06
N ASN A 353 13.63 -5.22 -2.25
CA ASN A 353 12.26 -5.08 -2.72
C ASN A 353 11.60 -6.43 -3.00
N ALA A 354 12.31 -7.39 -3.58
CA ALA A 354 11.79 -8.74 -3.78
C ALA A 354 11.46 -9.43 -2.46
N ASN A 355 12.33 -9.27 -1.45
CA ASN A 355 12.10 -9.79 -0.10
C ASN A 355 10.93 -9.08 0.60
N ALA A 356 10.81 -7.76 0.45
CA ALA A 356 9.69 -7.00 1.00
C ALA A 356 8.36 -7.43 0.37
N ILE A 357 8.31 -7.61 -0.95
CA ILE A 357 7.14 -8.14 -1.65
C ILE A 357 6.80 -9.54 -1.13
N SER A 358 7.79 -10.43 -1.04
CA SER A 358 7.57 -11.78 -0.51
C SER A 358 7.07 -11.78 0.94
N SER A 359 7.53 -10.85 1.78
CA SER A 359 7.05 -10.69 3.16
C SER A 359 5.61 -10.20 3.19
N ASN A 360 5.30 -9.18 2.39
CA ASN A 360 3.94 -8.63 2.29
C ASN A 360 2.95 -9.69 1.77
N ASP A 361 3.35 -10.50 0.78
CA ASP A 361 2.54 -11.62 0.28
C ASP A 361 2.29 -12.67 1.36
N GLN A 362 3.30 -12.96 2.19
CA GLN A 362 3.16 -13.85 3.33
C GLN A 362 2.20 -13.28 4.39
N GLU A 363 2.29 -11.99 4.69
CA GLU A 363 1.37 -11.30 5.60
C GLU A 363 -0.08 -11.32 5.07
N LEU A 364 -0.27 -11.08 3.77
CA LEU A 364 -1.57 -11.19 3.10
C LEU A 364 -2.15 -12.61 3.20
N SER A 365 -1.31 -13.63 3.00
CA SER A 365 -1.73 -15.02 3.18
C SER A 365 -2.16 -15.31 4.62
N ASN A 366 -1.40 -14.86 5.61
CA ASN A 366 -1.73 -15.01 7.02
C ASN A 366 -3.05 -14.30 7.38
N LEU A 367 -3.26 -13.08 6.87
CA LEU A 367 -4.51 -12.33 7.07
C LEU A 367 -5.72 -13.05 6.47
N LYS A 368 -5.54 -13.69 5.31
CA LYS A 368 -6.59 -14.48 4.67
C LYS A 368 -6.95 -15.72 5.49
N GLU A 369 -5.97 -16.42 6.04
CA GLU A 369 -6.20 -17.56 6.94
C GLU A 369 -6.95 -17.13 8.22
N VAL A 370 -6.52 -16.03 8.85
CA VAL A 370 -7.23 -15.46 10.02
C VAL A 370 -8.66 -15.05 9.68
N TYR A 371 -8.88 -14.50 8.48
CA TYR A 371 -10.21 -14.17 8.00
C TYR A 371 -11.10 -15.41 7.85
N ASP A 372 -10.59 -16.48 7.24
CA ASP A 372 -11.32 -17.74 7.06
C ASP A 372 -11.67 -18.39 8.40
N ASP A 373 -10.75 -18.34 9.38
CA ASP A 373 -10.98 -18.77 10.76
C ASP A 373 -12.07 -17.96 11.46
N LEU A 374 -12.06 -16.63 11.28
CA LEU A 374 -13.08 -15.73 11.84
C LEU A 374 -14.45 -16.00 11.22
N VAL A 375 -14.53 -16.24 9.92
CA VAL A 375 -15.77 -16.61 9.23
C VAL A 375 -16.30 -17.93 9.78
N THR A 376 -15.43 -18.92 9.98
CA THR A 376 -15.81 -20.21 10.55
C THR A 376 -16.35 -20.05 11.97
N LYS A 377 -15.64 -19.32 12.85
CA LYS A 377 -16.09 -19.03 14.22
C LYS A 377 -17.42 -18.26 14.25
N LYS A 378 -17.61 -17.31 13.35
CA LYS A 378 -18.87 -16.57 13.21
C LYS A 378 -20.02 -17.54 12.90
N ASN A 379 -19.83 -18.46 11.97
CA ASN A 379 -20.84 -19.44 11.60
C ASN A 379 -21.16 -20.38 12.79
N GLU A 380 -20.15 -20.87 13.51
CA GLU A 380 -20.36 -21.66 14.73
C GLU A 380 -21.14 -20.89 15.81
N MET A 381 -20.85 -19.61 16.00
CA MET A 381 -21.61 -18.79 16.95
C MET A 381 -23.07 -18.60 16.51
N ILE A 382 -23.33 -18.44 15.21
CA ILE A 382 -24.69 -18.36 14.67
C ILE A 382 -25.45 -19.67 14.95
N GLU A 383 -24.81 -20.83 14.78
CA GLU A 383 -25.41 -22.13 15.10
C GLU A 383 -25.66 -22.32 16.61
N LYS A 384 -24.73 -21.88 17.45
CA LYS A 384 -24.94 -21.89 18.91
C LYS A 384 -26.10 -20.97 19.32
N LEU A 385 -26.22 -19.80 18.69
CA LEU A 385 -27.28 -18.84 18.98
C LEU A 385 -28.65 -19.35 18.50
N SER A 386 -28.71 -20.02 17.34
CA SER A 386 -29.94 -20.67 16.86
C SER A 386 -30.38 -21.79 17.80
N SER A 387 -29.43 -22.60 18.28
CA SER A 387 -29.67 -23.65 19.27
C SER A 387 -30.19 -23.07 20.58
N LEU A 388 -29.56 -22.01 21.08
CA LEU A 388 -29.97 -21.33 22.32
C LEU A 388 -31.38 -20.74 22.21
N ARG A 389 -31.72 -20.13 21.06
CA ARG A 389 -33.07 -19.62 20.78
C ARG A 389 -34.11 -20.74 20.81
N LYS A 390 -33.79 -21.90 20.24
CA LYS A 390 -34.67 -23.07 20.27
C LYS A 390 -34.91 -23.54 21.70
N THR A 391 -33.84 -23.73 22.48
CA THR A 391 -33.94 -24.11 23.89
C THR A 391 -34.73 -23.09 24.71
N HIS A 392 -34.54 -21.79 24.45
CA HIS A 392 -35.31 -20.75 25.14
C HIS A 392 -36.81 -20.82 24.81
N SER A 393 -37.17 -21.05 23.55
CA SER A 393 -38.56 -21.24 23.14
C SER A 393 -39.19 -22.49 23.78
N GLU A 394 -38.42 -23.58 23.92
CA GLU A 394 -38.87 -24.80 24.59
C GLU A 394 -39.10 -24.56 26.09
N ILE A 395 -38.18 -23.88 26.77
CA ILE A 395 -38.32 -23.50 28.19
C ILE A 395 -39.55 -22.60 28.39
N GLN A 396 -39.76 -21.65 27.48
CA GLN A 396 -40.91 -20.75 27.56
C GLN A 396 -42.23 -21.52 27.42
N SER A 397 -42.31 -22.45 26.45
CA SER A 397 -43.48 -23.33 26.30
C SER A 397 -43.73 -24.17 27.55
N GLN A 398 -42.69 -24.76 28.15
CA GLN A 398 -42.82 -25.53 29.38
C GLN A 398 -43.30 -24.67 30.55
N ASN A 399 -42.83 -23.42 30.64
CA ASN A 399 -43.24 -22.50 31.70
C ASN A 399 -44.72 -22.10 31.55
N ASP A 400 -45.19 -21.89 30.32
CA ASP A 400 -46.61 -21.66 30.04
C ASP A 400 -47.46 -22.88 30.44
N ASP A 401 -47.02 -24.10 30.09
CA ASP A 401 -47.69 -25.34 30.51
C ASP A 401 -47.75 -25.50 32.04
N PHE A 402 -46.66 -25.18 32.75
CA PHE A 402 -46.63 -25.23 34.22
C PHE A 402 -47.55 -24.19 34.85
N LYS A 403 -47.64 -23.00 34.26
CA LYS A 403 -48.54 -21.95 34.71
C LYS A 403 -50.00 -22.39 34.58
N ASP A 404 -50.37 -22.98 33.45
CA ASP A 404 -51.71 -23.53 33.22
C ASP A 404 -52.05 -24.67 34.20
N GLN A 405 -51.07 -25.55 34.50
CA GLN A 405 -51.24 -26.60 35.49
C GLN A 405 -51.43 -26.04 36.91
N LEU A 406 -50.67 -25.00 37.27
CA LEU A 406 -50.78 -24.34 38.57
C LEU A 406 -52.16 -23.69 38.73
N GLU A 407 -52.65 -22.98 37.71
CA GLU A 407 -53.97 -22.34 37.73
C GLU A 407 -55.10 -23.38 37.89
N LYS A 408 -55.00 -24.52 37.20
CA LYS A 408 -55.93 -25.65 37.39
C LYS A 408 -55.90 -26.19 38.82
N ALA A 409 -54.70 -26.44 39.36
CA ALA A 409 -54.54 -26.97 40.72
C ALA A 409 -55.05 -25.98 41.78
N GLU A 410 -54.83 -24.68 41.61
CA GLU A 410 -55.40 -23.65 42.47
C GLU A 410 -56.92 -23.63 42.41
N GLY A 411 -57.50 -23.77 41.21
CA GLY A 411 -58.95 -23.89 41.01
C GLY A 411 -59.57 -25.17 41.59
N GLU A 412 -58.84 -26.29 41.61
CA GLU A 412 -59.26 -27.50 42.30
C GLU A 412 -59.18 -27.34 43.82
N ARG A 413 -58.12 -26.71 44.32
CA ARG A 413 -57.94 -26.43 45.75
C ARG A 413 -59.06 -25.56 46.30
N THR A 414 -59.47 -24.51 45.59
CA THR A 414 -60.58 -23.65 46.01
C THR A 414 -61.89 -24.44 46.09
N LYS A 415 -62.22 -25.25 45.08
CA LYS A 415 -63.40 -26.14 45.10
C LYS A 415 -63.38 -27.13 46.26
N LEU A 416 -62.23 -27.75 46.53
CA LEU A 416 -62.08 -28.67 47.67
C LEU A 416 -62.25 -27.95 49.01
N THR A 417 -61.75 -26.72 49.12
CA THR A 417 -61.90 -25.90 50.33
C THR A 417 -63.36 -25.52 50.56
N GLU A 418 -64.09 -25.14 49.51
CA GLU A 418 -65.53 -24.89 49.57
C GLU A 418 -66.32 -26.14 49.96
N MET A 419 -66.01 -27.29 49.34
CA MET A 419 -66.63 -28.57 49.70
C MET A 419 -66.35 -28.94 51.16
N PHE A 420 -65.12 -28.75 51.63
CA PHE A 420 -64.76 -29.00 53.02
C PHE A 420 -65.56 -28.11 53.97
N SER A 421 -65.71 -26.82 53.64
CA SER A 421 -66.51 -25.88 54.42
C SER A 421 -67.99 -26.28 54.46
N ASP A 422 -68.61 -26.64 53.32
CA ASP A 422 -70.00 -27.11 53.27
C ASP A 422 -70.18 -28.39 54.10
N LEU A 423 -69.24 -29.33 53.99
CA LEU A 423 -69.28 -30.57 54.75
C LEU A 423 -69.16 -30.32 56.26
N GLN A 424 -68.28 -29.39 56.66
CA GLN A 424 -68.10 -28.99 58.06
C GLN A 424 -69.36 -28.32 58.62
N GLU A 425 -70.03 -27.47 57.83
CA GLU A 425 -71.30 -26.85 58.21
C GLU A 425 -72.39 -27.92 58.40
N ARG A 426 -72.51 -28.86 57.45
CA ARG A 426 -73.46 -29.98 57.57
C ARG A 426 -73.18 -30.85 58.79
N TYR A 427 -71.92 -31.15 59.07
CA TYR A 427 -71.52 -31.93 60.25
C TYR A 427 -71.88 -31.21 61.56
N SER A 428 -71.63 -29.90 61.63
CA SER A 428 -72.02 -29.08 62.79
C SER A 428 -73.52 -29.09 63.02
N ARG A 429 -74.32 -28.98 61.95
CA ARG A 429 -75.80 -29.06 62.04
C ARG A 429 -76.26 -30.42 62.54
N LEU A 430 -75.66 -31.51 62.04
CA LEU A 430 -76.01 -32.87 62.46
C LEU A 430 -75.69 -33.11 63.94
N THR A 431 -74.50 -32.68 64.38
CA THR A 431 -74.04 -32.82 65.78
C THR A 431 -74.94 -32.04 66.73
N MET A 432 -75.35 -30.83 66.34
CA MET A 432 -76.27 -30.02 67.15
C MET A 432 -77.65 -30.67 67.26
N GLN A 433 -78.15 -31.28 66.16
CA GLN A 433 -79.41 -32.00 66.15
C GLN A 433 -79.38 -33.24 67.06
N GLU A 434 -78.30 -34.02 67.04
CA GLU A 434 -78.11 -35.19 67.89
C GLU A 434 -78.01 -34.80 69.38
N ASN A 435 -77.27 -33.74 69.70
CA ASN A 435 -77.19 -33.20 71.06
C ASN A 435 -78.56 -32.75 71.60
N LEU A 436 -79.38 -32.11 70.76
CA LEU A 436 -80.73 -31.71 71.13
C LEU A 436 -81.60 -32.92 71.45
N GLN A 437 -81.50 -33.98 70.64
CA GLN A 437 -82.25 -35.22 70.81
C GLN A 437 -81.86 -35.95 72.11
N ASN A 438 -80.56 -36.01 72.42
CA ASN A 438 -80.06 -36.58 73.68
C ASN A 438 -80.51 -35.78 74.91
N THR A 439 -80.56 -34.45 74.81
CA THR A 439 -81.00 -33.57 75.90
C THR A 439 -82.49 -33.72 76.17
N VAL A 440 -83.32 -33.84 75.12
CA VAL A 440 -84.75 -34.12 75.26
C VAL A 440 -84.98 -35.45 75.97
N LYS A 441 -84.27 -36.50 75.55
CA LYS A 441 -84.38 -37.83 76.16
C LYS A 441 -83.93 -37.85 77.62
N ALA A 442 -82.84 -37.15 77.95
CA ALA A 442 -82.38 -37.01 79.33
C ALA A 442 -83.41 -36.28 80.20
N ASN A 443 -84.08 -35.25 79.68
CA ASN A 443 -85.16 -34.57 80.39
C ASN A 443 -86.39 -35.46 80.60
N GLU A 444 -86.74 -36.30 79.64
CA GLU A 444 -87.81 -37.29 79.79
C GLU A 444 -87.48 -38.31 80.90
N ASP A 445 -86.25 -38.81 80.95
CA ASP A 445 -85.80 -39.76 81.95
C ASP A 445 -85.74 -39.13 83.36
N ILE A 446 -85.29 -37.87 83.47
CA ILE A 446 -85.34 -37.09 84.73
C ILE A 446 -86.78 -36.87 85.17
N SER A 447 -87.69 -36.55 84.25
CA SER A 447 -89.11 -36.35 84.58
C SER A 447 -89.75 -37.63 85.14
N LYS A 448 -89.42 -38.80 84.58
CA LYS A 448 -89.85 -40.10 85.14
C LYS A 448 -89.25 -40.36 86.52
N SER A 449 -87.94 -40.14 86.68
CA SER A 449 -87.28 -40.32 87.97
C SER A 449 -87.84 -39.39 89.04
N ASN A 450 -88.20 -38.15 88.70
CA ASN A 450 -88.83 -37.22 89.62
C ASN A 450 -90.22 -37.69 90.03
N SER A 451 -91.02 -38.23 89.11
CA SER A 451 -92.32 -38.82 89.42
C SER A 451 -92.20 -40.03 90.36
N GLU A 452 -91.18 -40.88 90.16
CA GLU A 452 -90.89 -42.00 91.07
C GLU A 452 -90.43 -41.54 92.46
N LEU A 453 -89.61 -40.48 92.53
CA LEU A 453 -89.20 -39.87 93.79
C LEU A 453 -90.37 -39.23 94.53
N GLU A 454 -91.29 -38.56 93.84
CA GLU A 454 -92.54 -38.04 94.43
C GLU A 454 -93.40 -39.17 95.02
N LEU A 455 -93.49 -40.31 94.34
CA LEU A 455 -94.16 -41.50 94.87
C LEU A 455 -93.47 -42.01 96.14
N GLN A 456 -92.14 -42.11 96.15
CA GLN A 456 -91.37 -42.54 97.32
C GLN A 456 -91.51 -41.57 98.51
N ILE A 457 -91.55 -40.25 98.24
CA ILE A 457 -91.79 -39.24 99.28
C ILE A 457 -93.17 -39.43 99.89
N ASN A 458 -94.21 -39.61 99.07
CA ASN A 458 -95.57 -39.86 99.56
C ASN A 458 -95.66 -41.15 100.40
N GLU A 459 -94.96 -42.21 100.00
CA GLU A 459 -94.88 -43.46 100.77
C GLU A 459 -94.14 -43.27 102.11
N LEU A 460 -93.06 -42.50 102.12
CA LEU A 460 -92.32 -42.15 103.34
C LEU A 460 -93.14 -41.28 104.28
N GLU A 461 -93.86 -40.29 103.77
CA GLU A 461 -94.79 -39.47 104.56
C GLU A 461 -95.87 -40.34 105.21
N ALA A 462 -96.48 -41.26 104.44
CA ALA A 462 -97.44 -42.22 104.97
C ALA A 462 -96.82 -43.13 106.05
N ALA A 463 -95.56 -43.56 105.88
CA ALA A 463 -94.84 -44.37 106.86
C ALA A 463 -94.49 -43.59 108.14
N VAL A 464 -94.14 -42.30 108.01
CA VAL A 464 -93.87 -41.40 109.13
C VAL A 464 -95.14 -41.14 109.93
N GLU A 465 -96.27 -40.87 109.28
CA GLU A 465 -97.57 -40.71 109.97
C GLU A 465 -97.99 -42.00 110.67
N LYS A 466 -97.76 -43.17 110.06
CA LYS A 466 -98.00 -44.47 110.71
C LYS A 466 -97.10 -44.71 111.92
N LYS A 467 -95.84 -44.21 111.91
CA LYS A 467 -94.93 -44.26 113.06
C LYS A 467 -95.31 -43.25 114.16
N LYS A 468 -95.74 -42.03 113.82
CA LYS A 468 -96.28 -41.06 114.78
C LYS A 468 -97.51 -41.62 115.50
N ALA A 469 -98.43 -42.25 114.77
CA ALA A 469 -99.61 -42.88 115.36
C ALA A 469 -99.27 -44.05 116.31
N LYS A 470 -98.16 -44.77 116.06
CA LYS A 470 -97.66 -45.83 116.97
C LYS A 470 -96.97 -45.28 118.22
N LEU A 471 -96.28 -44.15 118.14
CA LEU A 471 -95.64 -43.48 119.28
C LEU A 471 -96.67 -42.88 120.26
N ALA A 472 -97.81 -42.38 119.75
CA ALA A 472 -98.90 -41.89 120.58
C ALA A 472 -99.57 -42.97 121.45
N LYS A 473 -99.39 -44.26 121.13
CA LYS A 473 -100.01 -45.38 121.86
C LYS A 473 -99.15 -45.94 123.01
N HIS A 474 -97.94 -45.41 123.21
CA HIS A 474 -97.00 -45.83 124.26
C HIS A 474 -96.56 -44.70 125.21
N ALA A 475 -97.22 -43.54 125.16
CA ALA A 475 -97.07 -42.47 126.14
C ALA A 475 -98.40 -42.22 126.87
N ARG A 476 -98.64 -43.06 127.89
CA ARG A 476 -99.73 -43.09 128.90
C ARG A 476 -101.08 -43.67 128.47
#